data_AF-A0A1B7MJH5-F1
#
_entry.id   AF-A0A1B7MJH5-F1
#
_cell.length_a   1.000
_cell.length_b   1.000
_cell.length_c   1.000
_cell.angle_alpha   90.00
_cell.angle_beta   90.00
_cell.angle_gamma   90.00
#
_symmetry.space_group_name_H-M   'P 1'
#
loop_
_entity.id
_entity.type
_entity.pdbx_description
1 polymer ?
#
loop_
_entity_poly.entity_id
_entity_poly.type
_entity_poly.pdbx_seq_one_letter_code
_entity_poly.pdbx_strand_id
1 'polypeptide(L)' 'MHFSFLLIIVALTASMSVSACSELDVDCDVSSECCSGLYCDPVIQHCLEVTA' A
#
# COMPACT_ATOMS: atom_id res chain seq x y z
N MET A 1 -8.88 39.79 -5.10
CA MET A 1 -9.30 38.37 -5.11
C MET A 1 -8.03 37.54 -5.03
N HIS A 2 -7.47 37.38 -3.82
CA HIS A 2 -6.22 36.66 -3.60
C HIS A 2 -6.58 35.20 -3.33
N PHE A 3 -6.17 34.36 -4.27
CA PHE A 3 -6.77 33.07 -4.59
C PHE A 3 -6.33 31.97 -3.63
N SER A 4 -7.29 31.15 -3.25
CA SER A 4 -7.29 30.02 -2.32
C SER A 4 -6.38 28.85 -2.72
N PHE A 5 -5.13 29.07 -3.15
CA PHE A 5 -4.28 27.97 -3.60
C PHE A 5 -3.67 27.16 -2.45
N LEU A 6 -3.46 27.74 -1.28
CA LEU A 6 -2.79 27.05 -0.16
C LEU A 6 -3.68 26.01 0.55
N LEU A 7 -5.01 26.13 0.43
CA LEU A 7 -5.93 25.17 1.05
C LEU A 7 -6.05 23.85 0.27
N ILE A 8 -5.72 23.87 -1.02
CA ILE A 8 -5.84 22.69 -1.89
C ILE A 8 -4.71 21.69 -1.58
N ILE A 9 -3.52 22.19 -1.24
CA ILE A 9 -2.33 21.36 -1.01
C ILE A 9 -2.47 20.54 0.28
N VAL A 10 -3.05 21.12 1.34
CA VAL A 10 -3.28 20.43 2.63
C VAL A 10 -4.28 19.29 2.49
N ALA A 11 -5.30 19.44 1.63
CA ALA A 11 -6.29 18.39 1.40
C ALA A 11 -5.72 17.19 0.61
N LEU A 12 -4.82 17.41 -0.36
CA LEU A 12 -4.25 16.31 -1.17
C LEU A 12 -3.31 15.41 -0.37
N THR A 13 -2.57 15.96 0.60
CA THR A 13 -1.66 15.18 1.45
C THR A 13 -2.36 14.23 2.42
N ALA A 14 -3.67 14.41 2.65
CA ALA A 14 -4.46 13.51 3.49
C ALA A 14 -4.93 12.23 2.75
N SER A 15 -4.77 12.15 1.43
CA SER A 15 -5.26 11.01 0.62
C SER A 15 -4.16 10.13 0.01
N MET A 16 -2.89 10.39 0.32
CA MET A 16 -1.79 9.46 0.02
C MET A 16 -1.45 8.62 1.26
N SER A 17 -2.33 7.69 1.61
CA SER A 17 -1.91 6.50 2.35
C SER A 17 -1.14 5.61 1.37
N VAL A 18 0.12 5.95 1.12
CA VAL A 18 1.06 4.99 0.54
C VAL A 18 1.37 4.02 1.68
N SER A 19 0.48 3.06 1.92
CA SER A 19 0.85 1.90 2.73
C SER A 19 1.97 1.23 1.94
N ALA A 20 3.19 1.27 2.49
CA ALA A 20 4.36 0.58 1.92
C ALA A 20 4.20 -0.93 2.13
N CYS A 21 3.12 -1.49 1.59
CA CYS A 21 2.86 -2.90 1.54
C CYS A 21 2.70 -3.31 0.07
N SER A 22 3.24 -4.47 -0.25
CA SER A 22 3.15 -5.16 -1.53
C SER A 22 1.71 -5.64 -1.75
N GLU A 23 1.18 -5.34 -2.93
CA GLU A 23 -0.12 -5.81 -3.41
C GLU A 23 -0.06 -7.30 -3.80
N LEU A 24 -1.18 -7.88 -4.22
CA LEU A 24 -1.26 -9.26 -4.68
C LEU A 24 -0.29 -9.50 -5.86
N ASP A 25 0.37 -10.66 -5.87
CA ASP A 25 1.32 -11.06 -6.92
C ASP A 25 2.54 -10.13 -7.04
N VAL A 26 2.84 -9.39 -5.98
CA VAL A 26 4.07 -8.59 -5.87
C VAL A 26 5.11 -9.36 -5.07
N ASP A 27 6.37 -9.24 -5.49
CA ASP A 27 7.51 -9.84 -4.83
C ASP A 27 7.61 -9.42 -3.35
N CYS A 28 7.98 -10.38 -2.50
CA CYS A 28 8.08 -10.20 -1.06
C CYS A 28 9.17 -11.11 -0.47
N ASP A 29 9.81 -10.61 0.59
CA ASP A 29 10.79 -11.40 1.36
C ASP A 29 10.17 -11.96 2.65
N VAL A 30 9.25 -11.21 3.25
CA VAL A 30 8.55 -11.58 4.48
C VAL A 30 7.07 -11.17 4.42
N SER A 31 6.19 -11.88 5.12
CA SER A 31 4.74 -11.64 5.09
C SER A 31 4.33 -10.26 5.62
N SER A 32 5.19 -9.55 6.37
CA SER A 32 4.91 -8.18 6.82
C SER A 32 5.04 -7.15 5.71
N GLU A 33 5.71 -7.49 4.61
CA GLU A 33 5.76 -6.63 3.42
C GLU A 33 4.44 -6.66 2.66
N CYS A 34 3.64 -7.73 2.79
CA CYS A 34 2.37 -7.85 2.08
C CYS A 34 1.24 -7.10 2.78
N CYS A 35 0.30 -6.56 2.01
CA CYS A 35 -0.86 -5.88 2.59
C CYS A 35 -1.77 -6.83 3.39
N SER A 36 -2.58 -6.27 4.30
CA SER A 36 -3.50 -7.05 5.13
C SER A 36 -4.40 -7.99 4.32
N GLY A 37 -4.41 -9.27 4.69
CA GLY A 37 -5.14 -10.32 3.95
C GLY A 37 -4.27 -11.09 2.95
N LEU A 38 -3.03 -10.65 2.76
CA LEU A 38 -2.03 -11.33 1.96
C LEU A 38 -0.92 -11.91 2.86
N TYR A 39 -0.27 -12.97 2.40
CA TYR A 39 0.92 -13.56 3.01
C TYR A 39 2.02 -13.72 1.97
N CYS A 40 3.27 -13.70 2.41
CA CYS A 40 4.39 -13.96 1.51
C CYS A 40 4.62 -15.46 1.39
N ASP A 41 4.48 -16.00 0.19
CA ASP A 41 4.71 -17.42 -0.05
C ASP A 41 6.22 -17.73 -0.13
N PRO A 42 6.75 -18.66 0.67
CA PRO A 42 8.19 -18.92 0.73
C PRO A 42 8.75 -19.66 -0.50
N VAL A 43 7.90 -20.16 -1.39
CA VAL A 43 8.31 -20.90 -2.59
C VAL A 43 8.42 -19.96 -3.78
N ILE A 44 7.42 -19.09 -3.96
CA ILE A 44 7.39 -18.13 -5.07
C ILE A 44 7.86 -16.73 -4.69
N GLN A 45 7.98 -16.42 -3.38
CA GLN A 45 8.33 -15.09 -2.86
C GLN A 45 7.39 -13.99 -3.34
N HIS A 46 6.09 -14.29 -3.44
CA HIS A 46 5.06 -13.32 -3.87
C HIS A 46 3.93 -13.27 -2.83
N CYS A 47 3.28 -12.11 -2.75
CA CYS A 47 2.13 -11.90 -1.89
C CYS A 47 0.89 -12.61 -2.45
N LEU A 48 0.37 -13.59 -1.71
CA LEU A 48 -0.81 -14.36 -2.07
C LEU A 48 -1.94 -14.17 -1.05
N GLU A 49 -3.19 -14.35 -1.49
CA GLU A 49 -4.37 -14.22 -0.63
C GLU A 49 -4.50 -15.39 0.34
N VAL A 50 -4.75 -15.10 1.62
CA VAL A 50 -5.00 -16.13 2.63
C VAL A 50 -6.39 -16.72 2.40
N THR A 51 -6.48 -17.78 1.60
CA THR A 51 -7.74 -18.54 1.45
C THR A 51 -7.98 -19.32 2.74
N ALA A 52 -8.92 -18.84 3.56
CA ALA A 52 -9.36 -19.52 4.79
C ALA A 52 -10.22 -20.76 4.49
#